data_AF-A0A7J6QR08-F1
#
_entry.id   AF-A0A7J6QR08-F1
#
_cell.length_a   1.000
_cell.length_b   1.000
_cell.length_c   1.000
_cell.angle_alpha   90.00
_cell.angle_beta   90.00
_cell.angle_gamma   90.00
#
_symmetry.space_group_name_H-M   'P 1'
#
loop_
_entity.id
_entity.type
_entity.pdbx_description
1 polymer ?
#
loop_
_entity_poly.entity_id
_entity_poly.type
_entity_poly.pdbx_seq_one_letter_code
_entity_poly.pdbx_strand_id
1 'polypeptide(L)'
;MSPLSSATLHQLDAFLLTHTYAAGFTPSQLDFRIMASIGGSAPDASSYPNVARWYSHVSHLKSSGHWVEASADKAAEKAARKKAKAAEKAARAAKAAEAKAARAAAAAAKQNASAKQHRKEVVIDILPEPVPDVEERRVAKTTPPPLGAVAHNLVKPGDAEKYYITTAINYTNGWAHIGHAYEAVAADSLARWNRVYGRDVEFSTGADEHGQKIAQKAESKGKTPKEICDIYASAFQALNQRLRISNDVYIRTTDERHIKTCQKLWEMANAKGDIYLDKYTGYYLVREERYVTDAEAKEWDYKDPSTGKPLTEMSEESYFFRMG
;
A
#
# COMPACT_ATOMS: atom_id res chain seq x y z
N MET A 1 -27.54 -34.86 9.43
CA MET A 1 -26.94 -34.34 10.68
C MET A 1 -28.06 -34.30 11.71
N SER A 2 -27.84 -34.81 12.92
CA SER A 2 -28.84 -34.73 14.01
C SER A 2 -29.11 -33.26 14.35
N PRO A 3 -30.34 -32.89 14.71
CA PRO A 3 -30.65 -31.51 15.11
C PRO A 3 -29.79 -31.07 16.29
N LEU A 4 -29.42 -29.78 16.33
CA LEU A 4 -28.62 -29.23 17.43
C LEU A 4 -29.32 -29.44 18.79
N SER A 5 -28.52 -29.76 19.81
CA SER A 5 -29.04 -29.87 21.18
C SER A 5 -29.51 -28.53 21.72
N SER A 6 -30.44 -28.53 22.68
CA SER A 6 -30.90 -27.32 23.38
C SER A 6 -29.75 -26.52 24.00
N ALA A 7 -28.76 -27.21 24.60
CA ALA A 7 -27.57 -26.57 25.16
C ALA A 7 -26.72 -25.84 24.08
N THR A 8 -26.62 -26.42 22.88
CA THR A 8 -25.91 -25.81 21.75
C THR A 8 -26.66 -24.60 21.19
N LEU A 9 -27.99 -24.65 21.16
CA LEU A 9 -28.82 -23.51 20.73
C LEU A 9 -28.68 -22.32 21.69
N HIS A 10 -28.61 -22.56 23.00
CA HIS A 10 -28.35 -21.49 23.97
C HIS A 10 -26.97 -20.85 23.81
N GLN A 11 -25.93 -21.65 23.54
CA GLN A 11 -24.59 -21.11 23.27
C GLN A 11 -24.55 -20.27 21.99
N LEU A 12 -25.23 -20.73 20.93
CA LEU A 12 -25.33 -19.99 19.68
C LEU A 12 -26.13 -18.69 19.86
N ASP A 13 -27.22 -18.71 20.62
CA ASP A 13 -28.03 -17.53 20.90
C ASP A 13 -27.24 -16.46 21.66
N ALA A 14 -26.45 -16.86 22.66
CA ALA A 14 -25.56 -15.98 23.40
C ALA A 14 -24.43 -15.42 22.52
N PHE A 15 -23.86 -16.23 21.61
CA PHE A 15 -22.82 -15.80 20.68
C PHE A 15 -23.34 -14.72 19.70
N LEU A 16 -24.55 -14.93 19.16
CA LEU A 16 -25.17 -14.01 18.19
C LEU A 16 -25.66 -12.69 18.82
N LEU A 17 -25.76 -12.61 20.14
CA LEU A 17 -26.07 -11.36 20.84
C LEU A 17 -24.97 -10.30 20.62
N THR A 18 -23.69 -10.71 20.60
CA THR A 18 -22.54 -9.81 20.45
C THR A 18 -21.97 -9.78 19.03
N HIS A 19 -22.34 -10.72 18.18
CA HIS A 19 -21.87 -10.86 16.80
C HIS A 19 -22.99 -10.58 15.80
N THR A 20 -23.51 -9.35 15.83
CA THR A 20 -24.63 -8.94 14.97
C THR A 20 -24.14 -8.42 13.61
N TYR A 21 -24.95 -8.63 12.57
CA TYR A 21 -24.71 -8.08 11.23
C TYR A 21 -24.63 -6.55 11.20
N ALA A 22 -25.30 -5.88 12.15
CA ALA A 22 -25.22 -4.42 12.30
C ALA A 22 -23.81 -3.92 12.66
N ALA A 23 -22.96 -4.78 13.22
CA ALA A 23 -21.56 -4.49 13.53
C ALA A 23 -20.58 -4.91 12.40
N GLY A 24 -21.08 -5.21 11.19
CA GLY A 24 -20.25 -5.59 10.04
C GLY A 24 -19.94 -7.09 9.94
N PHE A 25 -20.59 -7.94 10.74
CA PHE A 25 -20.49 -9.39 10.55
C PHE A 25 -21.03 -9.77 9.17
N THR A 26 -20.29 -10.58 8.40
CA THR A 26 -20.70 -11.02 7.06
C THR A 26 -20.98 -12.52 7.10
N PRO A 27 -22.16 -13.00 6.63
CA PRO A 27 -22.45 -14.43 6.58
C PRO A 27 -21.36 -15.20 5.84
N SER A 28 -21.07 -16.42 6.29
CA SER A 28 -20.01 -17.28 5.76
C SER A 28 -20.54 -18.67 5.41
N GLN A 29 -19.70 -19.51 4.79
CA GLN A 29 -20.06 -20.91 4.56
C GLN A 29 -20.36 -21.68 5.86
N LEU A 30 -19.79 -21.23 6.99
CA LEU A 30 -20.04 -21.84 8.29
C LEU A 30 -21.49 -21.61 8.73
N ASP A 31 -22.04 -20.43 8.49
CA ASP A 31 -23.42 -20.08 8.85
C ASP A 31 -24.43 -21.00 8.14
N PHE A 32 -24.22 -21.29 6.86
CA PHE A 32 -25.08 -22.22 6.12
C PHE A 32 -24.99 -23.66 6.64
N ARG A 33 -23.81 -24.11 7.09
CA ARG A 33 -23.63 -25.44 7.69
C ARG A 33 -24.31 -25.54 9.04
N ILE A 34 -24.20 -24.49 9.86
CA ILE A 34 -24.90 -24.40 11.14
C ILE A 34 -26.43 -24.37 10.90
N MET A 35 -26.89 -23.59 9.92
CA MET A 35 -28.31 -23.51 9.55
C MET A 35 -28.86 -24.86 9.08
N ALA A 36 -28.09 -25.60 8.26
CA ALA A 36 -28.47 -26.95 7.83
C ALA A 36 -28.55 -27.95 9.00
N SER A 37 -27.81 -27.71 10.08
CA SER A 37 -27.81 -28.55 11.29
C SER A 37 -29.00 -28.26 12.22
N ILE A 38 -29.74 -27.16 12.01
CA ILE A 38 -30.90 -26.76 12.82
C ILE A 38 -32.20 -27.44 12.35
N GLY A 39 -32.21 -28.01 11.13
CA GLY A 39 -33.31 -28.89 10.70
C GLY A 39 -34.47 -28.20 10.00
N GLY A 40 -34.19 -27.24 9.10
CA GLY A 40 -35.15 -26.77 8.09
C GLY A 40 -36.17 -25.73 8.55
N SER A 41 -36.46 -25.62 9.84
CA SER A 41 -37.28 -24.54 10.42
C SER A 41 -36.51 -23.71 11.45
N ALA A 42 -36.88 -22.45 11.59
CA ALA A 42 -36.30 -21.57 12.59
C ALA A 42 -36.62 -22.09 14.01
N PRO A 43 -35.67 -22.03 14.96
CA PRO A 43 -35.93 -22.32 16.36
C PRO A 43 -36.96 -21.37 16.96
N ASP A 44 -37.61 -21.79 18.05
CA ASP A 44 -38.63 -20.99 18.74
C ASP A 44 -38.06 -19.64 19.19
N ALA A 45 -38.68 -18.55 18.72
CA ALA A 45 -38.21 -17.19 18.96
C ALA A 45 -38.38 -16.75 20.43
N SER A 46 -39.28 -17.39 21.19
CA SER A 46 -39.45 -17.09 22.62
C SER A 46 -38.29 -17.61 23.46
N SER A 47 -37.68 -18.71 23.01
CA SER A 47 -36.54 -19.36 23.66
C SER A 47 -35.18 -18.92 23.09
N TYR A 48 -35.11 -18.58 21.79
CA TYR A 48 -33.87 -18.26 21.07
C TYR A 48 -34.05 -17.08 20.09
N PRO A 49 -34.24 -15.85 20.59
CA PRO A 49 -34.57 -14.69 19.76
C PRO A 49 -33.44 -14.28 18.79
N ASN A 50 -32.18 -14.54 19.13
CA ASN A 50 -31.04 -14.19 18.27
C ASN A 50 -30.84 -15.23 17.17
N VAL A 51 -30.96 -16.52 17.51
CA VAL A 51 -30.90 -17.61 16.53
C VAL A 51 -32.06 -17.52 15.55
N ALA A 52 -33.28 -17.24 16.00
CA ALA A 52 -34.44 -17.09 15.12
C ALA A 52 -34.24 -15.96 14.10
N ARG A 53 -33.76 -14.78 14.54
CA ARG A 53 -33.46 -13.64 13.64
C ARG A 53 -32.36 -13.97 12.64
N TRP A 54 -31.26 -14.56 13.11
CA TRP A 54 -30.15 -15.00 12.25
C TRP A 54 -30.61 -16.03 11.21
N TYR A 55 -31.43 -17.02 11.62
CA TYR A 55 -31.94 -18.06 10.73
C TYR A 55 -32.79 -17.48 9.60
N SER A 56 -33.70 -16.54 9.91
CA SER A 56 -34.52 -15.86 8.89
C SER A 56 -33.66 -15.08 7.89
N HIS A 57 -32.62 -14.41 8.35
CA HIS A 57 -31.72 -13.64 7.49
C HIS A 57 -30.90 -14.54 6.55
N VAL A 58 -30.25 -15.57 7.09
CA VAL A 58 -29.45 -16.53 6.29
C VAL A 58 -30.34 -17.30 5.30
N SER A 59 -31.57 -17.63 5.69
CA SER A 59 -32.56 -18.24 4.80
C SER A 59 -32.94 -17.33 3.64
N HIS A 60 -33.15 -16.03 3.89
CA HIS A 60 -33.43 -15.05 2.85
C HIS A 60 -32.25 -14.85 1.89
N LEU A 61 -31.02 -14.81 2.41
CA LEU A 61 -29.82 -14.73 1.56
C LEU A 61 -29.68 -15.95 0.66
N LYS A 62 -29.99 -17.15 1.17
CA LYS A 62 -29.99 -18.39 0.37
C LYS A 62 -31.02 -18.33 -0.76
N SER A 63 -32.23 -17.85 -0.49
CA SER A 63 -33.31 -17.81 -1.48
C SER A 63 -33.18 -16.66 -2.48
N SER A 64 -32.55 -15.55 -2.10
CA SER A 64 -32.35 -14.37 -2.95
C SER A 64 -31.33 -14.54 -4.09
N GLY A 65 -30.61 -15.67 -4.13
CA GLY A 65 -29.60 -15.93 -5.17
C GLY A 65 -28.34 -15.05 -5.07
N HIS A 66 -28.22 -14.21 -4.04
CA HIS A 66 -27.05 -13.38 -3.77
C HIS A 66 -25.83 -14.16 -3.24
N TRP A 67 -25.88 -15.50 -3.26
CA TRP A 67 -24.82 -16.39 -2.82
C TRP A 67 -24.64 -17.58 -3.77
N VAL A 68 -23.38 -17.85 -4.18
CA VAL A 68 -22.99 -19.00 -5.01
C VAL A 68 -22.24 -20.01 -4.13
N GLU A 69 -22.75 -21.25 -4.02
CA GLU A 69 -22.04 -22.34 -3.35
C GLU A 69 -20.77 -22.71 -4.14
N ALA A 70 -19.59 -22.40 -3.60
CA ALA A 70 -18.35 -22.97 -4.10
C ALA A 70 -18.23 -24.42 -3.61
N SER A 71 -18.52 -25.40 -4.48
CA SER A 71 -18.35 -26.81 -4.11
C SER A 71 -16.87 -27.13 -3.86
N ALA A 72 -16.58 -27.69 -2.68
CA ALA A 72 -15.22 -28.01 -2.23
C ALA A 72 -14.52 -29.00 -3.16
N ASP A 73 -15.27 -29.87 -3.85
CA ASP A 73 -14.74 -30.89 -4.75
C ASP A 73 -14.10 -30.29 -6.01
N LYS A 74 -14.68 -29.21 -6.56
CA LYS A 74 -14.11 -28.51 -7.72
C LYS A 74 -12.87 -27.68 -7.35
N ALA A 75 -12.77 -27.21 -6.11
CA ALA A 75 -11.61 -26.48 -5.63
C ALA A 75 -10.39 -27.40 -5.46
N ALA A 76 -10.59 -28.61 -4.92
CA ALA A 76 -9.55 -29.62 -4.80
C ALA A 76 -9.07 -30.13 -6.17
N GLU A 77 -9.99 -30.41 -7.10
CA GLU A 77 -9.64 -30.83 -8.46
C GLU A 77 -8.91 -29.72 -9.24
N LYS A 78 -9.37 -28.46 -9.11
CA LYS A 78 -8.71 -27.30 -9.74
C LYS A 78 -7.35 -27.01 -9.11
N ALA A 79 -7.19 -27.20 -7.81
CA ALA A 79 -5.91 -27.08 -7.11
C ALA A 79 -4.93 -28.18 -7.53
N ALA A 80 -5.39 -29.43 -7.63
CA ALA A 80 -4.60 -30.56 -8.12
C ALA A 80 -4.16 -30.35 -9.58
N ARG A 81 -5.09 -29.92 -10.46
CA ARG A 81 -4.80 -29.61 -11.87
C ARG A 81 -3.87 -28.40 -12.03
N LYS A 82 -3.99 -27.39 -11.16
CA LYS A 82 -3.08 -26.22 -11.14
C LYS A 82 -1.69 -26.61 -10.62
N LYS A 83 -1.61 -27.48 -9.60
CA LYS A 83 -0.34 -28.01 -9.06
C LYS A 83 0.36 -28.91 -10.08
N ALA A 84 -0.38 -29.77 -10.80
CA ALA A 84 0.14 -30.59 -11.89
C ALA A 84 0.66 -29.73 -13.07
N LYS A 85 -0.11 -28.73 -13.52
CA LYS A 85 0.33 -27.78 -14.56
C LYS A 85 1.51 -26.92 -14.11
N ALA A 86 1.58 -26.56 -12.83
CA ALA A 86 2.72 -25.82 -12.27
C ALA A 86 3.97 -26.68 -12.20
N ALA A 87 3.85 -27.96 -11.81
CA ALA A 87 4.95 -28.92 -11.81
C ALA A 87 5.45 -29.21 -13.23
N GLU A 88 4.55 -29.39 -14.20
CA GLU A 88 4.91 -29.57 -15.62
C GLU A 88 5.59 -28.31 -16.19
N LYS A 89 5.08 -27.12 -15.86
CA LYS A 89 5.70 -25.84 -16.25
C LYS A 89 7.06 -25.65 -15.57
N ALA A 90 7.22 -26.05 -14.32
CA ALA A 90 8.49 -26.00 -13.59
C ALA A 90 9.51 -26.99 -14.15
N ALA A 91 9.10 -28.22 -14.49
CA ALA A 91 9.97 -29.20 -15.13
C ALA A 91 10.40 -28.76 -16.54
N ARG A 92 9.48 -28.16 -17.31
CA ARG A 92 9.79 -27.58 -18.63
C ARG A 92 10.68 -26.33 -18.50
N ALA A 93 10.50 -25.52 -17.45
CA ALA A 93 11.35 -24.38 -17.14
C ALA A 93 12.74 -24.81 -16.66
N ALA A 94 12.86 -25.89 -15.90
CA ALA A 94 14.14 -26.46 -15.47
C ALA A 94 14.92 -27.02 -16.67
N LYS A 95 14.28 -27.83 -17.53
CA LYS A 95 14.91 -28.29 -18.79
C LYS A 95 15.25 -27.13 -19.73
N ALA A 96 14.41 -26.10 -19.80
CA ALA A 96 14.71 -24.90 -20.57
C ALA A 96 15.83 -24.06 -19.94
N ALA A 97 15.96 -24.02 -18.61
CA ALA A 97 17.03 -23.33 -17.90
C ALA A 97 18.36 -24.05 -18.05
N GLU A 98 18.36 -25.38 -18.04
CA GLU A 98 19.54 -26.21 -18.28
C GLU A 98 20.01 -26.09 -19.74
N ALA A 99 19.07 -26.13 -20.70
CA ALA A 99 19.35 -25.84 -22.11
C ALA A 99 19.76 -24.37 -22.36
N LYS A 100 19.24 -23.42 -21.55
CA LYS A 100 19.61 -21.99 -21.60
C LYS A 100 20.95 -21.74 -20.93
N ALA A 101 21.34 -22.49 -19.90
CA ALA A 101 22.67 -22.41 -19.29
C ALA A 101 23.73 -22.98 -20.25
N ALA A 102 23.44 -24.11 -20.92
CA ALA A 102 24.29 -24.65 -21.98
C ALA A 102 24.40 -23.68 -23.18
N ARG A 103 23.29 -23.02 -23.58
CA ARG A 103 23.31 -21.99 -24.63
C ARG A 103 23.92 -20.66 -24.17
N ALA A 104 23.85 -20.29 -22.90
CA ALA A 104 24.45 -19.07 -22.34
C ALA A 104 25.97 -19.21 -22.22
N ALA A 105 26.48 -20.40 -21.90
CA ALA A 105 27.90 -20.71 -21.99
C ALA A 105 28.41 -20.60 -23.44
N ALA A 106 27.60 -20.97 -24.43
CA ALA A 106 27.91 -20.81 -25.86
C ALA A 106 27.67 -19.37 -26.40
N ALA A 107 26.76 -18.60 -25.80
CA ALA A 107 26.38 -17.24 -26.23
C ALA A 107 27.17 -16.13 -25.51
N ALA A 108 27.79 -16.38 -24.36
CA ALA A 108 28.79 -15.50 -23.76
C ALA A 108 30.04 -15.32 -24.65
N ALA A 109 30.23 -16.22 -25.63
CA ALA A 109 31.22 -16.07 -26.70
C ALA A 109 30.72 -15.24 -27.91
N LYS A 110 29.44 -14.80 -27.94
CA LYS A 110 28.83 -14.15 -29.12
C LYS A 110 27.84 -13.00 -28.81
N GLN A 111 27.79 -12.47 -27.59
CA GLN A 111 26.96 -11.28 -27.29
C GLN A 111 27.68 -9.97 -27.62
N ASN A 112 27.69 -9.65 -28.91
CA ASN A 112 27.50 -8.28 -29.37
C ASN A 112 26.25 -8.31 -30.27
N ALA A 113 25.31 -7.40 -30.01
CA ALA A 113 24.05 -7.16 -30.71
C ALA A 113 22.77 -7.89 -30.21
N SER A 114 21.92 -7.06 -29.61
CA SER A 114 20.47 -6.94 -29.87
C SER A 114 19.45 -7.68 -28.97
N ALA A 115 18.55 -6.86 -28.41
CA ALA A 115 17.42 -7.12 -27.50
C ALA A 115 16.19 -7.71 -28.25
N LYS A 116 15.44 -8.69 -27.72
CA LYS A 116 14.40 -8.74 -26.65
C LYS A 116 12.95 -8.51 -27.16
N GLN A 117 12.04 -9.45 -26.88
CA GLN A 117 10.56 -9.29 -26.72
C GLN A 117 9.93 -10.67 -26.34
N HIS A 118 8.78 -10.87 -25.68
CA HIS A 118 7.94 -10.22 -24.65
C HIS A 118 6.82 -11.25 -24.28
N ARG A 119 6.23 -11.22 -23.06
CA ARG A 119 4.91 -11.84 -22.77
C ARG A 119 4.15 -11.06 -21.68
N LYS A 120 2.83 -10.91 -21.90
CA LYS A 120 1.89 -9.93 -21.31
C LYS A 120 1.37 -10.28 -19.90
N GLU A 121 1.26 -9.25 -19.05
CA GLU A 121 0.34 -9.14 -17.92
C GLU A 121 -0.55 -7.90 -18.15
N VAL A 122 -1.78 -7.92 -17.64
CA VAL A 122 -2.76 -6.83 -17.82
C VAL A 122 -2.37 -5.67 -16.91
N VAL A 123 -1.82 -4.64 -17.54
CA VAL A 123 -1.49 -3.32 -16.97
C VAL A 123 -2.64 -2.38 -17.33
N ILE A 124 -3.08 -1.54 -16.39
CA ILE A 124 -3.89 -0.36 -16.75
C ILE A 124 -2.93 0.55 -17.52
N ASP A 125 -3.11 0.63 -18.84
CA ASP A 125 -2.27 1.44 -19.73
C ASP A 125 -2.42 2.91 -19.35
N ILE A 126 -1.47 3.39 -18.56
CA ILE A 126 -1.12 4.80 -18.45
C ILE A 126 0.36 4.83 -18.76
N LEU A 127 0.69 5.01 -20.05
CA LEU A 127 2.03 5.40 -20.45
C LEU A 127 2.18 6.87 -20.04
N PRO A 128 3.07 7.21 -19.09
CA PRO A 128 3.44 8.60 -18.91
C PRO A 128 4.32 9.00 -20.09
N GLU A 129 3.91 10.03 -20.83
CA GLU A 129 4.83 10.83 -21.62
C GLU A 129 6.02 11.25 -20.71
N PRO A 130 7.27 11.22 -21.20
CA PRO A 130 8.39 11.70 -20.41
C PRO A 130 8.14 13.16 -20.03
N VAL A 131 8.00 13.40 -18.73
CA VAL A 131 7.86 14.75 -18.20
C VAL A 131 9.26 15.40 -18.25
N PRO A 132 9.47 16.48 -19.03
CA PRO A 132 10.75 17.17 -19.04
C PRO A 132 11.09 17.74 -17.66
N ASP A 133 12.40 17.95 -17.44
CA ASP A 133 12.99 18.35 -16.16
C ASP A 133 12.29 19.54 -15.50
N VAL A 134 12.15 19.47 -14.18
CA VAL A 134 11.11 20.16 -13.38
C VAL A 134 11.52 21.56 -12.91
N GLU A 135 12.49 22.22 -13.57
CA GLU A 135 12.95 23.55 -13.13
C GLU A 135 11.91 24.68 -13.32
N GLU A 136 10.86 24.49 -14.13
CA GLU A 136 9.92 25.59 -14.46
C GLU A 136 8.43 25.35 -14.18
N ARG A 137 8.04 24.25 -13.51
CA ARG A 137 6.61 24.05 -13.18
C ARG A 137 6.20 24.77 -11.89
N ARG A 138 6.10 26.09 -11.96
CA ARG A 138 4.89 26.73 -11.38
C ARG A 138 3.79 26.40 -12.37
N VAL A 139 2.92 25.44 -12.03
CA VAL A 139 1.64 25.32 -12.76
C VAL A 139 1.03 26.72 -12.71
N ALA A 140 0.78 27.32 -13.88
CA ALA A 140 0.23 28.67 -13.94
C ALA A 140 -0.96 28.72 -12.97
N LYS A 141 -0.93 29.64 -11.98
CA LYS A 141 -1.99 29.79 -10.98
C LYS A 141 -3.29 29.86 -11.76
N THR A 142 -4.04 28.77 -11.86
CA THR A 142 -5.29 28.77 -12.60
C THR A 142 -6.17 29.71 -11.82
N THR A 143 -6.53 30.84 -12.42
CA THR A 143 -7.46 31.78 -11.81
C THR A 143 -8.70 30.97 -11.45
N PRO A 144 -9.05 30.82 -10.16
CA PRO A 144 -10.25 30.09 -9.80
C PRO A 144 -11.42 30.75 -10.53
N PRO A 145 -12.41 29.98 -11.03
CA PRO A 145 -13.55 30.55 -11.72
C PRO A 145 -14.16 31.66 -10.84
N PRO A 146 -14.49 32.83 -11.40
CA PRO A 146 -14.99 33.95 -10.63
C PRO A 146 -16.26 33.50 -9.91
N LEU A 147 -16.19 33.45 -8.59
CA LEU A 147 -17.36 33.20 -7.76
C LEU A 147 -18.28 34.40 -7.91
N GLY A 148 -19.34 34.21 -8.69
CA GLY A 148 -20.49 35.11 -8.67
C GLY A 148 -20.91 35.38 -7.21
N ALA A 149 -21.15 36.66 -6.92
CA ALA A 149 -21.77 37.19 -5.70
C ALA A 149 -21.03 37.07 -4.35
N VAL A 150 -19.88 36.40 -4.23
CA VAL A 150 -19.09 36.38 -2.95
C VAL A 150 -17.96 37.43 -2.93
N ALA A 151 -17.81 38.19 -4.02
CA ALA A 151 -16.64 39.02 -4.32
C ALA A 151 -16.50 40.29 -3.45
N HIS A 152 -17.48 40.65 -2.62
CA HIS A 152 -17.45 41.91 -1.88
C HIS A 152 -16.48 41.94 -0.68
N ASN A 153 -15.96 40.78 -0.26
CA ASN A 153 -15.01 40.65 0.86
C ASN A 153 -13.66 40.04 0.45
N LEU A 154 -13.33 39.97 -0.86
CA LEU A 154 -12.08 39.37 -1.30
C LEU A 154 -10.90 40.29 -0.95
N VAL A 155 -9.98 39.75 -0.16
CA VAL A 155 -8.74 40.42 0.26
C VAL A 155 -7.95 40.85 -0.98
N LYS A 156 -7.37 42.05 -0.95
CA LYS A 156 -6.57 42.57 -2.07
C LYS A 156 -5.41 41.60 -2.38
N PRO A 157 -5.03 41.40 -3.66
CA PRO A 157 -3.98 40.45 -4.08
C PRO A 157 -2.58 40.61 -3.47
N GLY A 158 -2.34 41.59 -2.57
CA GLY A 158 -1.10 41.77 -1.81
C GLY A 158 -1.27 41.74 -0.29
N ASP A 159 -2.50 41.67 0.22
CA ASP A 159 -2.84 41.64 1.66
C ASP A 159 -3.35 40.24 2.09
N ALA A 160 -3.39 39.28 1.16
CA ALA A 160 -3.92 37.95 1.40
C ALA A 160 -3.06 37.17 2.40
N GLU A 161 -3.71 36.69 3.47
CA GLU A 161 -3.08 35.81 4.46
C GLU A 161 -2.50 34.56 3.74
N LYS A 162 -1.24 34.23 4.04
CA LYS A 162 -0.56 33.07 3.46
C LYS A 162 -1.07 31.78 4.09
N TYR A 163 -1.29 30.76 3.27
CA TYR A 163 -1.71 29.44 3.72
C TYR A 163 -0.88 28.36 3.03
N TYR A 164 -0.11 27.62 3.82
CA TYR A 164 0.72 26.52 3.32
C TYR A 164 0.11 25.19 3.75
N ILE A 165 -0.07 24.28 2.79
CA ILE A 165 -0.59 22.93 3.04
C ILE A 165 0.26 21.90 2.31
N THR A 166 0.49 20.77 2.95
CA THR A 166 1.31 19.68 2.42
C THR A 166 0.60 18.35 2.52
N THR A 167 0.84 17.45 1.57
CA THR A 167 0.68 16.00 1.83
C THR A 167 1.99 15.41 2.33
N ALA A 168 1.94 14.19 2.86
CA ALA A 168 3.10 13.31 2.84
C ALA A 168 3.62 13.13 1.40
N ILE A 169 4.92 12.92 1.26
CA ILE A 169 5.53 12.55 -0.03
C ILE A 169 5.38 11.04 -0.24
N ASN A 170 5.06 10.64 -1.47
CA ASN A 170 4.74 9.25 -1.79
C ASN A 170 6.01 8.41 -1.96
N TYR A 171 6.14 7.30 -1.25
CA TYR A 171 7.26 6.38 -1.45
C TYR A 171 7.23 5.75 -2.85
N THR A 172 8.32 5.86 -3.59
CA THR A 172 8.49 5.28 -4.94
C THR A 172 8.83 3.78 -4.92
N ASN A 173 8.27 3.05 -3.95
CA ASN A 173 8.44 1.61 -3.83
C ASN A 173 7.24 0.82 -4.39
N GLY A 174 6.20 1.47 -4.89
CA GLY A 174 4.96 0.83 -5.33
C GLY A 174 4.07 1.73 -6.19
N TRP A 175 3.02 1.14 -6.76
CA TRP A 175 2.03 1.88 -7.54
C TRP A 175 1.11 2.70 -6.66
N ALA A 176 0.59 3.79 -7.21
CA ALA A 176 -0.42 4.61 -6.56
C ALA A 176 -1.70 3.79 -6.24
N HIS A 177 -2.39 4.16 -5.16
CA HIS A 177 -3.53 3.44 -4.62
C HIS A 177 -4.46 4.40 -3.85
N ILE A 178 -5.55 3.88 -3.29
CA ILE A 178 -6.59 4.70 -2.66
C ILE A 178 -6.09 5.58 -1.51
N GLY A 179 -5.14 5.13 -0.69
CA GLY A 179 -4.51 5.96 0.34
C GLY A 179 -3.90 7.25 -0.20
N HIS A 180 -3.08 7.16 -1.24
CA HIS A 180 -2.50 8.32 -1.92
C HIS A 180 -3.57 9.27 -2.49
N ALA A 181 -4.62 8.70 -3.10
CA ALA A 181 -5.73 9.48 -3.64
C ALA A 181 -6.51 10.21 -2.54
N TYR A 182 -6.76 9.55 -1.41
CA TYR A 182 -7.51 10.09 -0.29
C TYR A 182 -6.82 11.33 0.28
N GLU A 183 -5.53 11.23 0.60
CA GLU A 183 -4.77 12.35 1.15
C GLU A 183 -4.68 13.52 0.16
N ALA A 184 -4.41 13.23 -1.12
CA ALA A 184 -4.36 14.24 -2.16
C ALA A 184 -5.69 15.02 -2.28
N VAL A 185 -6.83 14.32 -2.30
CA VAL A 185 -8.16 14.94 -2.40
C VAL A 185 -8.51 15.74 -1.13
N ALA A 186 -8.17 15.23 0.06
CA ALA A 186 -8.41 15.93 1.31
C ALA A 186 -7.63 17.25 1.38
N ALA A 187 -6.33 17.20 1.08
CA ALA A 187 -5.48 18.39 1.03
C ALA A 187 -5.93 19.38 -0.06
N ASP A 188 -6.30 18.87 -1.25
CA ASP A 188 -6.81 19.70 -2.35
C ASP A 188 -8.11 20.42 -2.00
N SER A 189 -9.02 19.75 -1.27
CA SER A 189 -10.28 20.35 -0.82
C SER A 189 -10.02 21.54 0.11
N LEU A 190 -9.08 21.39 1.04
CA LEU A 190 -8.66 22.47 1.95
C LEU A 190 -7.94 23.59 1.20
N ALA A 191 -7.03 23.26 0.28
CA ALA A 191 -6.34 24.24 -0.54
C ALA A 191 -7.34 25.08 -1.35
N ARG A 192 -8.30 24.43 -2.02
CA ARG A 192 -9.37 25.10 -2.78
C ARG A 192 -10.25 25.98 -1.91
N TRP A 193 -10.66 25.49 -0.74
CA TRP A 193 -11.43 26.28 0.23
C TRP A 193 -10.70 27.58 0.61
N ASN A 194 -9.41 27.48 0.94
CA ASN A 194 -8.63 28.66 1.30
C ASN A 194 -8.41 29.62 0.12
N ARG A 195 -8.24 29.10 -1.10
CA ARG A 195 -8.19 29.94 -2.32
C ARG A 195 -9.52 30.66 -2.55
N VAL A 196 -10.65 29.97 -2.38
CA VAL A 196 -12.00 30.55 -2.46
C VAL A 196 -12.22 31.63 -1.40
N TYR A 197 -11.69 31.42 -0.19
CA TYR A 197 -11.72 32.39 0.90
C TYR A 197 -10.83 33.63 0.63
N GLY A 198 -9.97 33.59 -0.40
CA GLY A 198 -9.11 34.70 -0.79
C GLY A 198 -7.70 34.69 -0.19
N ARG A 199 -7.23 33.55 0.34
CA ARG A 199 -5.86 33.39 0.86
C ARG A 199 -4.85 33.12 -0.26
N ASP A 200 -3.58 33.51 -0.06
CA ASP A 200 -2.47 33.11 -0.93
C ASP A 200 -2.01 31.71 -0.53
N VAL A 201 -2.48 30.72 -1.27
CA VAL A 201 -2.26 29.30 -0.97
C VAL A 201 -1.05 28.77 -1.72
N GLU A 202 -0.18 28.06 -0.99
CA GLU A 202 0.81 27.15 -1.57
C GLU A 202 0.53 25.72 -1.10
N PHE A 203 0.19 24.85 -2.05
CA PHE A 203 -0.08 23.44 -1.83
C PHE A 203 1.07 22.59 -2.40
N SER A 204 1.83 21.93 -1.52
CA SER A 204 2.96 21.07 -1.88
C SER A 204 2.64 19.59 -1.67
N THR A 205 3.05 18.76 -2.64
CA THR A 205 3.02 17.29 -2.57
C THR A 205 4.29 16.75 -3.23
N GLY A 206 4.51 15.44 -3.27
CA GLY A 206 5.74 14.93 -3.87
C GLY A 206 5.97 13.43 -3.79
N ALA A 207 7.22 13.05 -4.04
CA ALA A 207 7.70 11.68 -4.03
C ALA A 207 8.98 11.53 -3.20
N ASP A 208 9.02 10.46 -2.39
CA ASP A 208 10.22 9.99 -1.71
C ASP A 208 10.92 8.91 -2.54
N GLU A 209 12.22 9.09 -2.75
CA GLU A 209 13.02 8.43 -3.79
C GLU A 209 14.31 7.82 -3.26
N HIS A 210 14.52 7.90 -1.95
CA HIS A 210 15.68 7.29 -1.29
C HIS A 210 15.27 6.01 -0.56
N GLY A 211 16.21 5.07 -0.44
CA GLY A 211 16.05 3.86 0.35
C GLY A 211 16.52 2.57 -0.33
N GLN A 212 16.97 1.62 0.49
CA GLN A 212 17.53 0.34 0.05
C GLN A 212 16.59 -0.48 -0.84
N LYS A 213 15.29 -0.49 -0.53
CA LYS A 213 14.27 -1.22 -1.31
C LYS A 213 14.17 -0.74 -2.76
N ILE A 214 14.41 0.55 -3.01
CA ILE A 214 14.43 1.12 -4.37
C ILE A 214 15.67 0.60 -5.13
N ALA A 215 16.84 0.63 -4.47
CA ALA A 215 18.08 0.13 -5.04
C ALA A 215 18.01 -1.35 -5.42
N GLN A 216 17.52 -2.20 -4.53
CA GLN A 216 17.33 -3.64 -4.79
C GLN A 216 16.36 -3.91 -5.94
N LYS A 217 15.25 -3.15 -6.00
CA LYS A 217 14.29 -3.26 -7.09
C LYS A 217 14.91 -2.86 -8.42
N ALA A 218 15.71 -1.80 -8.43
CA ALA A 218 16.42 -1.35 -9.63
C ALA A 218 17.39 -2.43 -10.13
N GLU A 219 18.19 -3.00 -9.25
CA GLU A 219 19.11 -4.10 -9.54
C GLU A 219 18.36 -5.32 -10.12
N SER A 220 17.28 -5.76 -9.48
CA SER A 220 16.47 -6.89 -9.96
C SER A 220 15.88 -6.69 -11.36
N LYS A 221 15.73 -5.43 -11.80
CA LYS A 221 15.19 -5.05 -13.10
C LYS A 221 16.25 -4.62 -14.11
N GLY A 222 17.54 -4.62 -13.72
CA GLY A 222 18.63 -4.11 -14.56
C GLY A 222 18.45 -2.63 -14.91
N LYS A 223 17.98 -1.82 -13.94
CA LYS A 223 17.73 -0.38 -14.06
C LYS A 223 18.52 0.36 -12.98
N THR A 224 18.69 1.65 -13.16
CA THR A 224 19.18 2.55 -12.10
C THR A 224 18.06 2.85 -11.08
N PRO A 225 18.39 3.18 -9.82
CA PRO A 225 17.40 3.61 -8.83
C PRO A 225 16.56 4.78 -9.32
N LYS A 226 17.20 5.78 -9.95
CA LYS A 226 16.52 6.94 -10.52
C LYS A 226 15.47 6.57 -11.56
N GLU A 227 15.76 5.63 -12.47
CA GLU A 227 14.77 5.17 -13.44
C GLU A 227 13.54 4.51 -12.78
N ILE A 228 13.74 3.81 -11.66
CA ILE A 228 12.63 3.23 -10.90
C ILE A 228 11.79 4.34 -10.25
N CYS A 229 12.44 5.33 -9.64
CA CYS A 229 11.78 6.48 -9.04
C CYS A 229 11.00 7.29 -10.08
N ASP A 230 11.59 7.56 -11.26
CA ASP A 230 10.96 8.30 -12.35
C ASP A 230 9.64 7.64 -12.80
N ILE A 231 9.59 6.30 -12.87
CA ILE A 231 8.37 5.55 -13.22
C ILE A 231 7.26 5.78 -12.19
N TYR A 232 7.57 5.63 -10.91
CA TYR A 232 6.57 5.72 -9.85
C TYR A 232 6.14 7.17 -9.60
N ALA A 233 7.08 8.13 -9.59
CA ALA A 233 6.79 9.56 -9.50
C ALA A 233 5.85 10.02 -10.64
N SER A 234 6.08 9.54 -11.86
CA SER A 234 5.20 9.84 -13.00
C SER A 234 3.80 9.26 -12.80
N ALA A 235 3.68 8.07 -12.21
CA ALA A 235 2.37 7.46 -11.91
C ALA A 235 1.59 8.24 -10.84
N PHE A 236 2.26 8.76 -9.81
CA PHE A 236 1.64 9.63 -8.81
C PHE A 236 1.19 10.96 -9.42
N GLN A 237 2.01 11.59 -10.27
CA GLN A 237 1.62 12.80 -10.99
C GLN A 237 0.42 12.54 -11.92
N ALA A 238 0.39 11.41 -12.62
CA ALA A 238 -0.74 11.03 -13.48
C ALA A 238 -2.02 10.80 -12.66
N LEU A 239 -1.92 10.21 -11.47
CA LEU A 239 -3.05 10.10 -10.54
C LEU A 239 -3.57 11.49 -10.14
N ASN A 240 -2.68 12.39 -9.72
CA ASN A 240 -3.04 13.76 -9.33
C ASN A 240 -3.72 14.51 -10.48
N GLN A 241 -3.20 14.39 -11.70
CA GLN A 241 -3.82 14.97 -12.90
C GLN A 241 -5.23 14.40 -13.15
N ARG A 242 -5.39 13.07 -13.05
CA ARG A 242 -6.69 12.40 -13.24
C ARG A 242 -7.72 12.81 -12.20
N LEU A 243 -7.29 13.02 -10.96
CA LEU A 243 -8.11 13.53 -9.86
C LEU A 243 -8.29 15.04 -9.88
N ARG A 244 -7.63 15.75 -10.82
CA ARG A 244 -7.63 17.21 -10.93
C ARG A 244 -7.14 17.91 -9.66
N ILE A 245 -6.14 17.34 -9.01
CA ILE A 245 -5.47 17.93 -7.86
C ILE A 245 -4.80 19.24 -8.30
N SER A 246 -4.97 20.28 -7.49
CA SER A 246 -4.49 21.65 -7.73
C SER A 246 -3.27 21.97 -6.87
N ASN A 247 -2.33 21.04 -6.75
CA ASN A 247 -1.06 21.31 -6.07
C ASN A 247 -0.22 22.31 -6.88
N ASP A 248 0.40 23.25 -6.18
CA ASP A 248 1.26 24.28 -6.77
C ASP A 248 2.68 23.76 -6.98
N VAL A 249 3.13 22.87 -6.08
CA VAL A 249 4.47 22.28 -6.08
C VAL A 249 4.36 20.75 -6.06
N TYR A 250 5.18 20.10 -6.88
CA TYR A 250 5.45 18.67 -6.80
C TYR A 250 6.95 18.49 -6.56
N ILE A 251 7.35 18.11 -5.35
CA ILE A 251 8.76 17.94 -4.97
C ILE A 251 9.21 16.49 -5.11
N ARG A 252 10.44 16.29 -5.56
CA ARG A 252 11.10 14.98 -5.53
C ARG A 252 12.30 15.08 -4.61
N THR A 253 12.54 14.08 -3.78
CA THR A 253 13.69 14.13 -2.86
C THR A 253 15.04 14.09 -3.58
N THR A 254 15.08 13.65 -4.85
CA THR A 254 16.26 13.74 -5.72
C THR A 254 16.48 15.13 -6.33
N ASP A 255 15.55 16.09 -6.16
CA ASP A 255 15.74 17.44 -6.67
C ASP A 255 16.95 18.09 -5.99
N GLU A 256 17.81 18.77 -6.77
CA GLU A 256 19.03 19.38 -6.24
C GLU A 256 18.74 20.39 -5.12
N ARG A 257 17.65 21.17 -5.26
CA ARG A 257 17.20 22.11 -4.22
C ARG A 257 16.85 21.41 -2.91
N HIS A 258 16.28 20.20 -2.98
CA HIS A 258 15.90 19.44 -1.79
C HIS A 258 17.16 18.91 -1.10
N ILE A 259 18.07 18.31 -1.86
CA ILE A 259 19.36 17.80 -1.36
C ILE A 259 20.13 18.92 -0.64
N LYS A 260 20.29 20.08 -1.30
CA LYS A 260 20.95 21.26 -0.71
C LYS A 260 20.28 21.75 0.57
N THR A 261 18.95 21.72 0.62
CA THR A 261 18.18 22.10 1.82
C THR A 261 18.42 21.13 2.96
N CYS A 262 18.39 19.82 2.70
CA CYS A 262 18.66 18.79 3.71
C CYS A 262 20.10 18.88 4.24
N GLN A 263 21.09 19.08 3.38
CA GLN A 263 22.49 19.31 3.77
C GLN A 263 22.64 20.53 4.67
N LYS A 264 21.98 21.65 4.32
CA LYS A 264 22.00 22.85 5.15
C LYS A 264 21.35 22.64 6.52
N LEU A 265 20.21 21.94 6.59
CA LEU A 265 19.56 21.61 7.86
C LEU A 265 20.45 20.72 8.73
N TRP A 266 21.14 19.76 8.12
CA TRP A 266 22.12 18.91 8.78
C TRP A 266 23.27 19.71 9.37
N GLU A 267 23.89 20.58 8.56
CA GLU A 267 24.99 21.45 8.99
C GLU A 267 24.58 22.36 10.15
N MET A 268 23.38 22.93 10.12
CA MET A 268 22.85 23.76 11.19
C MET A 268 22.66 22.98 12.49
N ALA A 269 22.08 21.78 12.42
CA ALA A 269 21.89 20.92 13.58
C ALA A 269 23.23 20.44 14.17
N ASN A 270 24.19 20.10 13.30
CA ASN A 270 25.54 19.71 13.72
C ASN A 270 26.29 20.88 14.38
N ALA A 271 26.21 22.09 13.80
CA ALA A 271 26.81 23.29 14.38
C ALA A 271 26.24 23.65 15.76
N LYS A 272 24.98 23.29 16.03
CA LYS A 272 24.32 23.46 17.33
C LYS A 272 24.68 22.37 18.35
N GLY A 273 25.36 21.31 17.93
CA GLY A 273 25.69 20.15 18.79
C GLY A 273 24.53 19.17 19.01
N ASP A 274 23.44 19.32 18.23
CA ASP A 274 22.27 18.44 18.28
C ASP A 274 22.53 17.11 17.57
N ILE A 275 23.57 17.03 16.73
CA ILE A 275 24.02 15.80 16.06
C ILE A 275 25.29 15.29 16.72
N TYR A 276 25.36 13.98 16.95
CA TYR A 276 26.55 13.33 17.45
C TYR A 276 26.73 11.97 16.79
N LEU A 277 28.00 11.57 16.60
CA LEU A 277 28.34 10.23 16.15
C LEU A 277 28.33 9.29 17.36
N ASP A 278 27.62 8.18 17.23
CA ASP A 278 27.63 7.12 18.22
C ASP A 278 27.49 5.77 17.49
N LYS A 279 27.55 4.68 18.22
CA LYS A 279 27.42 3.33 17.69
C LYS A 279 26.05 2.78 18.02
N TYR A 280 25.21 2.58 17.01
CA TYR A 280 24.00 1.79 17.21
C TYR A 280 24.38 0.32 17.28
N THR A 281 24.17 -0.31 18.44
CA THR A 281 24.26 -1.77 18.58
C THR A 281 22.88 -2.30 18.89
N GLY A 282 22.37 -3.17 18.03
CA GLY A 282 21.03 -3.73 18.19
C GLY A 282 20.83 -5.01 17.40
N TYR A 283 19.75 -5.71 17.72
CA TYR A 283 19.36 -6.91 17.01
C TYR A 283 18.74 -6.54 15.66
N TYR A 284 19.27 -7.07 14.58
CA TYR A 284 18.83 -6.80 13.22
C TYR A 284 18.15 -8.01 12.61
N LEU A 285 16.94 -7.79 12.07
CA LEU A 285 16.18 -8.80 11.36
C LEU A 285 16.47 -8.68 9.86
N VAL A 286 17.45 -9.44 9.39
CA VAL A 286 17.97 -9.39 8.01
C VAL A 286 16.86 -9.52 6.94
N ARG A 287 15.82 -10.33 7.21
CA ARG A 287 14.71 -10.53 6.28
C ARG A 287 13.87 -9.26 6.06
N GLU A 288 13.66 -8.49 7.11
CA GLU A 288 12.81 -7.29 7.09
C GLU A 288 13.61 -6.00 6.97
N GLU A 289 14.94 -6.11 7.03
CA GLU A 289 15.89 -5.01 6.99
C GLU A 289 15.57 -3.94 8.04
N ARG A 290 15.26 -4.40 9.26
CA ARG A 290 14.94 -3.52 10.38
C ARG A 290 15.67 -3.93 11.63
N TYR A 291 15.99 -2.91 12.43
CA TYR A 291 16.33 -3.13 13.82
C TYR A 291 15.09 -3.54 14.61
N VAL A 292 15.31 -4.48 15.51
CA VAL A 292 14.36 -5.01 16.46
C VAL A 292 14.66 -4.35 17.79
N THR A 293 13.64 -3.81 18.44
CA THR A 293 13.82 -3.20 19.76
C THR A 293 14.23 -4.28 20.78
N ASP A 294 14.92 -3.91 21.85
CA ASP A 294 15.31 -4.88 22.89
C ASP A 294 14.11 -5.61 23.51
N ALA A 295 12.96 -4.95 23.57
CA ALA A 295 11.71 -5.54 24.05
C ALA A 295 11.20 -6.64 23.10
N GLU A 296 11.14 -6.35 21.79
CA GLU A 296 10.75 -7.32 20.76
C GLU A 296 11.76 -8.48 20.68
N ALA A 297 13.07 -8.18 20.76
CA ALA A 297 14.11 -9.21 20.72
C ALA A 297 13.99 -10.19 21.89
N LYS A 298 13.68 -9.70 23.10
CA LYS A 298 13.40 -10.54 24.27
C LYS A 298 12.14 -11.37 24.10
N GLU A 299 11.06 -10.79 23.58
CA GLU A 299 9.81 -11.50 23.32
C GLU A 299 10.02 -12.68 22.35
N TRP A 300 10.90 -12.52 21.37
CA TRP A 300 11.19 -13.55 20.38
C TRP A 300 12.35 -14.49 20.75
N ASP A 301 12.81 -14.47 22.01
CA ASP A 301 13.98 -15.25 22.46
C ASP A 301 15.20 -15.06 21.54
N TYR A 302 15.40 -13.80 21.10
CA TYR A 302 16.45 -13.36 20.18
C TYR A 302 16.49 -14.15 18.86
N LYS A 303 15.33 -14.64 18.39
CA LYS A 303 15.20 -15.38 17.12
C LYS A 303 14.15 -14.73 16.23
N ASP A 304 14.31 -14.87 14.92
CA ASP A 304 13.30 -14.53 13.93
C ASP A 304 12.06 -15.42 14.14
N PRO A 305 10.88 -14.87 14.44
CA PRO A 305 9.66 -15.66 14.68
C PRO A 305 9.24 -16.53 13.50
N SER A 306 9.64 -16.16 12.28
CA SER A 306 9.25 -16.86 11.07
C SER A 306 10.24 -17.95 10.66
N THR A 307 11.52 -17.78 10.97
CA THR A 307 12.57 -18.71 10.51
C THR A 307 13.24 -19.47 11.65
N GLY A 308 13.07 -19.04 12.89
CA GLY A 308 13.69 -19.59 14.09
C GLY A 308 15.20 -19.34 14.19
N LYS A 309 15.79 -18.59 13.24
CA LYS A 309 17.21 -18.26 13.24
C LYS A 309 17.51 -17.16 14.26
N PRO A 310 18.68 -17.18 14.93
CA PRO A 310 19.09 -16.07 15.79
C PRO A 310 19.08 -14.73 15.06
N LEU A 311 18.60 -13.68 15.74
CA LEU A 311 18.75 -12.30 15.28
C LEU A 311 20.25 -11.96 15.19
N THR A 312 20.62 -11.18 14.19
CA THR A 312 22.02 -10.78 14.01
C THR A 312 22.27 -9.54 14.84
N GLU A 313 23.20 -9.59 15.79
CA GLU A 313 23.66 -8.38 16.45
C GLU A 313 24.49 -7.58 15.45
N MET A 314 24.01 -6.38 15.12
CA MET A 314 24.70 -5.47 14.22
C MET A 314 25.08 -4.23 14.99
N SER A 315 26.30 -3.78 14.72
CA SER A 315 26.89 -2.62 15.36
C SER A 315 27.40 -1.70 14.26
N GLU A 316 26.70 -0.59 14.04
CA GLU A 316 26.98 0.37 12.97
C GLU A 316 27.19 1.76 13.57
N GLU A 317 28.24 2.45 13.13
CA GLU A 317 28.41 3.86 13.46
C GLU A 317 27.35 4.67 12.72
N SER A 318 26.60 5.47 13.46
CA SER A 318 25.50 6.26 12.91
C SER A 318 25.48 7.62 13.57
N TYR A 319 25.03 8.61 12.81
CA TYR A 319 24.77 9.93 13.35
C TYR A 319 23.39 9.94 14.02
N PHE A 320 23.35 10.35 15.28
CA PHE A 320 22.14 10.48 16.07
C PHE A 320 21.76 11.94 16.24
N PHE A 321 20.46 12.19 16.41
CA PHE A 321 19.91 13.50 16.74
C PHE A 321 19.42 13.51 18.20
N ARG A 322 19.79 14.53 18.97
CA ARG A 322 19.36 14.70 20.36
C ARG A 322 17.90 15.14 20.40
N MET A 323 17.02 14.21 20.77
CA MET A 323 15.57 14.49 20.89
C MET A 323 15.16 15.11 22.24
N GLY A 324 16.09 15.31 23.17
CA GLY A 324 15.82 15.80 24.52
C GLY A 324 15.40 14.71 25.49
#